data_AF-A0A952J106-F1
#
_entry.id   AF-A0A952J106-F1
#
_cell.length_a   1.000
_cell.length_b   1.000
_cell.length_c   1.000
_cell.angle_alpha   90.00
_cell.angle_beta   90.00
_cell.angle_gamma   90.00
#
_symmetry.space_group_name_H-M   'P 1'
#
loop_
_entity.id
_entity.type
_entity.pdbx_description
1 polymer ?
#
loop_
_entity_poly.entity_id
_entity_poly.type
_entity_poly.pdbx_seq_one_letter_code
_entity_poly.pdbx_strand_id
1 'polypeptide(L)'
;SVPESVLTVFEKEYPFGWLGIMSETRPIEDIVYANHPRGFAMCSQRNPQLSRYYVQCPTSDKVEDWSDDRFWDELTTRMGPDIAAGIETGPSIEKSIAPLRSFIAEPMRFGSLFLVGDAAHIVPPTGAKGLNLAVSDVYYLSQGLMDSYRGITDDTLNSYSQRALNRVWNATRFSWKFTSLLHRFPDQTDFDQRMQETELALVRSNEDERRTIASQYVGLPY
;
A
#
# COMPACT_ATOMS: atom_id res chain seq x y z
N SER A 1 -27.59 -8.87 -1.63
CA SER A 1 -26.37 -8.50 -2.37
C SER A 1 -26.68 -7.28 -3.22
N VAL A 2 -25.66 -6.47 -3.53
CA VAL A 2 -25.79 -5.38 -4.52
C VAL A 2 -25.96 -6.02 -5.90
N PRO A 3 -26.93 -5.59 -6.74
CA PRO A 3 -27.04 -6.12 -8.09
C PRO A 3 -25.83 -5.73 -8.94
N GLU A 4 -25.25 -6.68 -9.69
CA GLU A 4 -24.06 -6.45 -10.53
C GLU A 4 -24.24 -5.30 -11.52
N SER A 5 -25.46 -5.07 -12.01
CA SER A 5 -25.78 -3.99 -12.95
C SER A 5 -25.67 -2.58 -12.37
N VAL A 6 -25.45 -2.43 -11.06
CA VAL A 6 -25.39 -1.12 -10.38
C VAL A 6 -23.97 -0.76 -9.97
N LEU A 7 -23.03 -1.73 -10.00
CA LEU A 7 -21.68 -1.56 -9.50
C LEU A 7 -20.68 -1.65 -10.66
N THR A 8 -19.85 -0.62 -10.80
CA THR A 8 -18.72 -0.61 -11.72
C THR A 8 -17.45 -0.94 -10.93
N VAL A 9 -16.73 -1.98 -11.34
CA VAL A 9 -15.46 -2.40 -10.73
C VAL A 9 -14.29 -1.96 -11.58
N PHE A 10 -13.29 -1.37 -10.94
CA PHE A 10 -11.98 -1.11 -11.51
C PHE A 10 -10.94 -1.95 -10.76
N GLU A 11 -10.19 -2.79 -11.47
CA GLU A 11 -9.22 -3.70 -10.86
C GLU A 11 -7.89 -3.75 -11.63
N LYS A 12 -6.80 -3.88 -10.89
CA LYS A 12 -5.46 -4.19 -11.39
C LYS A 12 -4.78 -5.15 -10.43
N GLU A 13 -4.48 -6.35 -10.91
CA GLU A 13 -3.61 -7.29 -10.21
C GLU A 13 -2.14 -7.01 -10.57
N TYR A 14 -1.24 -7.16 -9.60
CA TYR A 14 0.20 -7.03 -9.83
C TYR A 14 0.83 -8.43 -9.87
N PRO A 15 1.81 -8.67 -10.78
CA PRO A 15 2.37 -10.01 -11.00
C PRO A 15 3.40 -10.42 -9.93
N PHE A 16 3.18 -10.03 -8.68
CA PHE A 16 4.04 -10.33 -7.53
C PHE A 16 3.29 -10.17 -6.20
N GLY A 17 3.81 -10.81 -5.17
CA GLY A 17 3.38 -10.68 -3.79
C GLY A 17 4.46 -10.06 -2.89
N TRP A 18 4.07 -9.76 -1.66
CA TRP A 18 5.00 -9.45 -0.57
C TRP A 18 5.07 -10.64 0.37
N LEU A 19 6.24 -11.26 0.44
CA LEU A 19 6.57 -12.13 1.56
C LEU A 19 6.94 -11.24 2.74
N GLY A 20 6.12 -11.26 3.78
CA GLY A 20 6.34 -10.53 5.02
C GLY A 20 6.75 -11.44 6.15
N ILE A 21 7.67 -11.00 7.00
CA ILE A 21 7.91 -11.61 8.31
C ILE A 21 7.75 -10.61 9.43
N MET A 22 7.36 -11.09 10.61
CA MET A 22 7.48 -10.37 11.88
C MET A 22 8.52 -11.08 12.74
N SER A 23 9.41 -10.31 13.35
CA SER A 23 10.54 -10.81 14.16
C SER A 23 10.67 -9.97 15.42
N GLU A 24 10.91 -10.61 16.56
CA GLU A 24 11.19 -9.96 17.86
C GLU A 24 12.64 -9.44 17.89
N THR A 25 12.98 -8.60 16.91
CA THR A 25 14.27 -7.95 16.76
C THR A 25 14.09 -6.44 16.74
N ARG A 26 15.10 -5.73 17.22
CA ARG A 26 15.09 -4.27 17.24
C ARG A 26 15.05 -3.71 15.80
N PRO A 27 14.14 -2.77 15.51
CA PRO A 27 14.04 -2.17 14.19
C PRO A 27 15.19 -1.20 13.93
N ILE A 28 15.46 -0.97 12.65
CA ILE A 28 16.20 0.23 12.23
C ILE A 28 15.33 1.48 12.46
N GLU A 29 15.96 2.65 12.59
CA GLU A 29 15.30 3.89 13.02
C GLU A 29 14.15 4.31 12.08
N ASP A 30 14.42 4.38 10.78
CA ASP A 30 13.47 4.80 9.75
C ASP A 30 12.84 3.63 8.99
N ILE A 31 11.65 3.87 8.42
CA ILE A 31 11.09 2.95 7.43
C ILE A 31 11.89 3.08 6.13
N VAL A 32 12.46 1.99 5.64
CA VAL A 32 13.28 1.97 4.43
C VAL A 32 12.57 1.18 3.33
N TYR A 33 12.40 1.81 2.17
CA TYR A 33 11.94 1.19 0.93
C TYR A 33 13.15 1.02 0.00
N ALA A 34 13.37 -0.19 -0.52
CA ALA A 34 14.46 -0.49 -1.42
C ALA A 34 13.93 -0.97 -2.78
N ASN A 35 14.36 -0.30 -3.85
CA ASN A 35 14.28 -0.83 -5.21
C ASN A 35 15.64 -1.48 -5.54
N HIS A 36 15.64 -2.79 -5.75
CA HIS A 36 16.84 -3.57 -6.04
C HIS A 36 16.62 -4.43 -7.30
N PRO A 37 17.67 -4.78 -8.09
CA PRO A 37 17.53 -5.68 -9.25
C PRO A 37 16.91 -7.05 -8.92
N ARG A 38 17.04 -7.52 -7.67
CA ARG A 38 16.40 -8.76 -7.17
C ARG A 38 14.93 -8.58 -6.74
N GLY A 39 14.35 -7.39 -6.93
CA GLY A 39 13.00 -7.06 -6.48
C GLY A 39 12.99 -6.09 -5.30
N PHE A 40 11.79 -5.60 -4.99
CA PHE A 40 11.53 -4.72 -3.86
C PHE A 40 11.87 -5.37 -2.51
N ALA A 41 12.25 -4.54 -1.54
CA ALA A 41 12.31 -4.89 -0.13
C ALA A 41 11.91 -3.71 0.77
N MET A 42 11.43 -4.00 1.98
CA MET A 42 11.05 -2.99 2.97
C MET A 42 11.47 -3.38 4.38
N CYS A 43 12.06 -2.42 5.09
CA CYS A 43 12.23 -2.46 6.53
C CYS A 43 11.19 -1.56 7.19
N SER A 44 10.37 -2.13 8.06
CA SER A 44 9.35 -1.44 8.83
C SER A 44 9.37 -1.94 10.27
N GLN A 45 8.53 -1.37 11.12
CA GLN A 45 8.53 -1.62 12.55
C GLN A 45 7.12 -1.68 13.12
N ARG A 46 7.01 -2.19 14.35
CA ARG A 46 5.78 -2.18 15.17
C ARG A 46 6.01 -1.46 16.49
N ASN A 47 7.13 -1.77 17.15
CA ASN A 47 7.56 -1.16 18.40
C ASN A 47 9.10 -1.36 18.55
N PRO A 48 9.74 -0.83 19.61
CA PRO A 48 11.20 -0.88 19.77
C PRO A 48 11.84 -2.28 19.82
N GLN A 49 11.05 -3.35 19.96
CA GLN A 49 11.52 -4.74 20.02
C GLN A 49 10.82 -5.64 18.98
N LEU A 50 10.06 -5.06 18.05
CA LEU A 50 9.26 -5.83 17.11
C LEU A 50 9.32 -5.19 15.72
N SER A 51 9.91 -5.94 14.79
CA SER A 51 10.17 -5.50 13.43
C SER A 51 9.27 -6.20 12.42
N ARG A 52 9.02 -5.53 11.29
CA ARG A 52 8.27 -6.07 10.17
C ARG A 52 9.04 -5.83 8.88
N TYR A 53 9.36 -6.91 8.19
CA TYR A 53 10.13 -6.85 6.95
C TYR A 53 9.34 -7.45 5.80
N TYR A 54 9.62 -6.98 4.59
CA TYR A 54 9.00 -7.52 3.38
C TYR A 54 10.03 -7.65 2.27
N VAL A 55 9.89 -8.69 1.46
CA VAL A 55 10.56 -8.83 0.17
C VAL A 55 9.52 -9.14 -0.89
N GLN A 56 9.70 -8.57 -2.09
CA GLN A 56 8.91 -8.98 -3.25
C GLN A 56 9.25 -10.42 -3.62
N CYS A 57 8.21 -11.20 -3.90
CA CYS A 57 8.30 -12.58 -4.38
C CYS A 57 7.32 -12.82 -5.55
N PRO A 58 7.57 -13.81 -6.42
CA PRO A 58 6.60 -14.28 -7.40
C PRO A 58 5.27 -14.71 -6.77
N THR A 59 4.16 -14.58 -7.49
CA THR A 59 2.84 -15.04 -7.01
C THR A 59 2.73 -16.56 -6.89
N SER A 60 3.64 -17.31 -7.52
CA SER A 60 3.73 -18.76 -7.44
C SER A 60 4.46 -19.28 -6.21
N ASP A 61 5.17 -18.40 -5.49
CA ASP A 61 5.93 -18.81 -4.32
C ASP A 61 4.99 -19.26 -3.20
N LYS A 62 5.43 -20.26 -2.44
CA LYS A 62 4.74 -20.71 -1.23
C LYS A 62 5.54 -20.35 0.00
N VAL A 63 4.85 -20.02 1.09
CA VAL A 63 5.48 -19.57 2.35
C VAL A 63 6.45 -20.62 2.90
N GLU A 64 6.11 -21.90 2.77
CA GLU A 64 6.92 -23.04 3.20
C GLU A 64 8.29 -23.15 2.49
N ASP A 65 8.43 -22.59 1.29
CA ASP A 65 9.69 -22.59 0.53
C ASP A 65 10.66 -21.50 1.03
N TRP A 66 10.22 -20.65 1.95
CA TRP A 66 10.98 -19.53 2.50
C TRP A 66 11.36 -19.79 3.95
N SER A 67 12.51 -20.44 4.18
CA SER A 67 13.17 -20.46 5.50
C SER A 67 13.52 -19.04 5.98
N ASP A 68 13.67 -18.85 7.29
CA ASP A 68 14.10 -17.56 7.85
C ASP A 68 15.47 -17.12 7.29
N ASP A 69 16.44 -18.03 7.18
CA ASP A 69 17.77 -17.73 6.62
C ASP A 69 17.67 -17.17 5.19
N ARG A 70 16.95 -17.88 4.31
CA ARG A 70 16.65 -17.40 2.94
C ARG A 70 16.01 -16.01 2.94
N PHE A 71 15.06 -15.75 3.84
CA PHE A 71 14.41 -14.44 3.92
C PHE A 71 15.43 -13.34 4.29
N TRP A 72 16.24 -13.59 5.32
CA TRP A 72 17.23 -12.63 5.80
C TRP A 72 18.33 -12.36 4.78
N ASP A 73 18.79 -13.40 4.08
CA ASP A 73 19.76 -13.28 2.98
C ASP A 73 19.21 -12.39 1.85
N GLU A 74 17.96 -12.61 1.43
CA GLU A 74 17.31 -11.79 0.42
C GLU A 74 17.09 -10.34 0.88
N LEU A 75 16.62 -10.15 2.11
CA LEU A 75 16.39 -8.81 2.67
C LEU A 75 17.69 -8.01 2.73
N THR A 76 18.73 -8.56 3.37
CA THR A 76 20.01 -7.88 3.55
C THR A 76 20.71 -7.61 2.22
N THR A 77 20.64 -8.55 1.27
CA THR A 77 21.14 -8.34 -0.10
C THR A 77 20.45 -7.15 -0.77
N ARG A 78 19.12 -7.05 -0.68
CA ARG A 78 18.34 -5.99 -1.34
C ARG A 78 18.50 -4.62 -0.66
N MET A 79 18.79 -4.59 0.63
CA MET A 79 19.00 -3.37 1.41
C MET A 79 20.39 -2.75 1.18
N GLY A 80 21.35 -3.54 0.69
CA GLY A 80 22.73 -3.10 0.51
C GLY A 80 23.50 -3.02 1.85
N PRO A 81 24.84 -2.93 1.80
CA PRO A 81 25.70 -3.14 2.96
C PRO A 81 25.48 -2.13 4.09
N ASP A 82 25.21 -0.87 3.74
CA ASP A 82 25.09 0.22 4.73
C ASP A 82 23.84 0.04 5.62
N ILE A 83 22.70 -0.29 5.02
CA ILE A 83 21.45 -0.54 5.75
C ILE A 83 21.48 -1.92 6.39
N ALA A 84 22.01 -2.94 5.69
CA ALA A 84 22.08 -4.30 6.19
C ALA A 84 22.92 -4.43 7.47
N ALA A 85 23.96 -3.61 7.64
CA ALA A 85 24.78 -3.59 8.86
C ALA A 85 23.99 -3.21 10.13
N GLY A 86 22.86 -2.51 9.98
CA GLY A 86 21.96 -2.15 11.07
C GLY A 86 20.81 -3.14 11.29
N ILE A 87 20.65 -4.16 10.44
CA ILE A 87 19.53 -5.10 10.54
C ILE A 87 19.88 -6.20 11.55
N GLU A 88 19.08 -6.27 12.61
CA GLU A 88 19.12 -7.37 13.58
C GLU A 88 18.20 -8.50 13.11
N THR A 89 18.78 -9.68 12.83
CA THR A 89 18.07 -10.87 12.35
C THR A 89 17.63 -11.77 13.51
N GLY A 90 16.58 -12.55 13.30
CA GLY A 90 15.99 -13.42 14.32
C GLY A 90 14.91 -14.34 13.75
N PRO A 91 14.39 -15.27 14.56
CA PRO A 91 13.33 -16.19 14.12
C PRO A 91 12.04 -15.42 13.79
N SER A 92 11.34 -15.85 12.74
CA SER A 92 10.03 -15.29 12.43
C SER A 92 8.95 -15.82 13.39
N ILE A 93 8.13 -14.91 13.92
CA ILE A 93 6.94 -15.24 14.73
C ILE A 93 5.66 -15.24 13.88
N GLU A 94 5.71 -14.61 12.71
CA GLU A 94 4.68 -14.68 11.68
C GLU A 94 5.35 -14.55 10.31
N LYS A 95 4.85 -15.31 9.33
CA LYS A 95 5.30 -15.28 7.94
C LYS A 95 4.12 -15.55 7.01
N SER A 96 3.93 -14.67 6.03
CA SER A 96 2.85 -14.80 5.03
C SER A 96 3.22 -14.12 3.72
N ILE A 97 2.59 -14.57 2.64
CA ILE A 97 2.64 -13.90 1.34
C ILE A 97 1.30 -13.19 1.12
N ALA A 98 1.36 -11.87 0.89
CA ALA A 98 0.20 -11.08 0.53
C ALA A 98 0.25 -10.73 -0.96
N PRO A 99 -0.77 -11.06 -1.78
CA PRO A 99 -0.85 -10.61 -3.16
C PRO A 99 -1.09 -9.10 -3.22
N LEU A 100 -0.57 -8.45 -4.25
CA LEU A 100 -0.78 -7.03 -4.47
C LEU A 100 -1.92 -6.83 -5.49
N ARG A 101 -2.90 -6.00 -5.13
CA ARG A 101 -3.97 -5.58 -6.03
C ARG A 101 -4.44 -4.16 -5.76
N SER A 102 -4.98 -3.53 -6.79
CA SER A 102 -5.78 -2.32 -6.73
C SER A 102 -7.22 -2.68 -7.12
N PHE A 103 -8.19 -2.34 -6.29
CA PHE A 103 -9.61 -2.59 -6.53
C PHE A 103 -10.42 -1.37 -6.07
N ILE A 104 -11.40 -0.93 -6.86
CA ILE A 104 -12.35 0.13 -6.50
C ILE A 104 -13.73 -0.24 -7.04
N ALA A 105 -14.75 -0.14 -6.18
CA ALA A 105 -16.16 -0.30 -6.52
C ALA A 105 -16.90 1.04 -6.51
N GLU A 106 -17.60 1.35 -7.60
CA GLU A 106 -18.43 2.56 -7.74
C GLU A 106 -19.89 2.21 -8.05
N PRO A 107 -20.88 2.86 -7.41
CA PRO A 107 -20.77 3.73 -6.25
C PRO A 107 -20.52 2.95 -4.95
N MET A 108 -20.22 3.65 -3.86
CA MET A 108 -20.04 3.07 -2.52
C MET A 108 -21.33 3.05 -1.69
N ARG A 109 -22.50 3.27 -2.30
CA ARG A 109 -23.81 3.33 -1.65
C ARG A 109 -24.91 2.75 -2.53
N PHE A 110 -25.82 1.99 -1.91
CA PHE A 110 -26.99 1.41 -2.54
C PHE A 110 -28.21 1.52 -1.62
N GLY A 111 -29.06 2.54 -1.84
CA GLY A 111 -30.18 2.83 -0.95
C GLY A 111 -29.69 3.15 0.46
N SER A 112 -29.96 2.24 1.41
CA SER A 112 -29.52 2.34 2.82
C SER A 112 -28.26 1.52 3.13
N LEU A 113 -27.65 0.86 2.14
CA LEU A 113 -26.38 0.15 2.27
C LEU A 113 -25.21 1.07 1.91
N PHE A 114 -24.15 1.06 2.72
CA PHE A 114 -22.92 1.84 2.54
C PHE A 114 -21.71 0.92 2.65
N LEU A 115 -20.77 1.00 1.71
CA LEU A 115 -19.54 0.20 1.69
C LEU A 115 -18.38 1.03 2.20
N VAL A 116 -17.56 0.47 3.09
CA VAL A 116 -16.46 1.17 3.80
C VAL A 116 -15.20 0.30 3.77
N GLY A 117 -14.04 0.91 3.50
CA GLY A 117 -12.74 0.22 3.53
C GLY A 117 -12.66 -0.89 2.47
N ASP A 118 -12.07 -2.03 2.84
CA ASP A 118 -11.83 -3.19 1.96
C ASP A 118 -13.11 -3.77 1.33
N ALA A 119 -14.30 -3.43 1.84
CA ALA A 119 -15.57 -3.76 1.19
C ALA A 119 -15.84 -2.97 -0.11
N ALA A 120 -15.15 -1.84 -0.29
CA ALA A 120 -15.31 -0.92 -1.43
C ALA A 120 -14.01 -0.76 -2.25
N HIS A 121 -12.85 -0.78 -1.60
CA HIS A 121 -11.57 -0.54 -2.28
C HIS A 121 -10.41 -1.25 -1.60
N ILE A 122 -9.43 -1.65 -2.40
CA ILE A 122 -8.16 -2.24 -1.94
C ILE A 122 -7.03 -1.55 -2.69
N VAL A 123 -5.96 -1.27 -1.98
CA VAL A 123 -4.78 -0.58 -2.50
C VAL A 123 -3.53 -1.40 -2.21
N PRO A 124 -2.52 -1.40 -3.10
CA PRO A 124 -1.29 -2.10 -2.83
C PRO A 124 -0.63 -1.50 -1.57
N PRO A 125 -0.08 -2.35 -0.69
CA PRO A 125 0.42 -1.94 0.62
C PRO A 125 1.63 -1.00 0.53
N THR A 126 2.24 -0.85 -0.64
CA THR A 126 3.38 0.05 -0.90
C THR A 126 3.10 1.50 -0.50
N GLY A 127 1.86 1.99 -0.67
CA GLY A 127 1.47 3.34 -0.26
C GLY A 127 1.02 3.46 1.21
N ALA A 128 0.89 2.35 1.93
CA ALA A 128 0.34 2.25 3.29
C ALA A 128 -1.05 2.95 3.44
N LYS A 129 -1.95 2.79 2.45
CA LYS A 129 -3.21 3.55 2.39
C LYS A 129 -4.49 2.83 2.82
N GLY A 130 -4.55 1.50 2.82
CA GLY A 130 -5.80 0.75 3.01
C GLY A 130 -6.57 1.14 4.29
N LEU A 131 -5.98 0.91 5.47
CA LEU A 131 -6.61 1.28 6.75
C LEU A 131 -6.90 2.79 6.84
N ASN A 132 -5.99 3.63 6.35
CA ASN A 132 -6.17 5.08 6.36
C ASN A 132 -7.38 5.54 5.52
N LEU A 133 -7.63 4.87 4.39
CA LEU A 133 -8.81 5.13 3.57
C LEU A 133 -10.09 4.64 4.25
N ALA A 134 -10.07 3.47 4.88
CA ALA A 134 -11.21 2.98 5.66
C ALA A 134 -11.60 3.98 6.77
N VAL A 135 -10.61 4.58 7.46
CA VAL A 135 -10.86 5.63 8.46
C VAL A 135 -11.51 6.87 7.83
N SER A 136 -11.06 7.31 6.66
CA SER A 136 -11.70 8.45 5.97
C SER A 136 -13.11 8.13 5.49
N ASP A 137 -13.40 6.91 5.06
CA ASP A 137 -14.75 6.49 4.70
C ASP A 137 -15.68 6.55 5.90
N VAL A 138 -15.23 6.02 7.05
CA VAL A 138 -15.98 6.11 8.32
C VAL A 138 -16.21 7.57 8.70
N TYR A 139 -15.20 8.43 8.56
CA TYR A 139 -15.35 9.86 8.80
C TYR A 139 -16.46 10.47 7.91
N TYR A 140 -16.38 10.30 6.59
CA TYR A 140 -17.39 10.86 5.68
C TYR A 140 -18.78 10.30 5.93
N LEU A 141 -18.90 9.00 6.18
CA LEU A 141 -20.18 8.36 6.46
C LEU A 141 -20.77 8.87 7.78
N SER A 142 -19.95 8.98 8.83
CA SER A 142 -20.40 9.46 10.15
C SER A 142 -20.94 10.88 10.09
N GLN A 143 -20.32 11.78 9.32
CA GLN A 143 -20.83 13.14 9.09
C GLN A 143 -22.20 13.11 8.42
N GLY A 144 -22.35 12.34 7.33
CA GLY A 144 -23.63 12.21 6.64
C GLY A 144 -24.74 11.61 7.51
N LEU A 145 -24.41 10.60 8.33
CA LEU A 145 -25.37 10.00 9.25
C LEU A 145 -25.78 11.00 10.35
N MET A 146 -24.83 11.71 10.96
CA MET A 146 -25.13 12.71 11.97
C MET A 146 -26.05 13.82 11.43
N ASP A 147 -25.78 14.32 10.23
CA ASP A 147 -26.61 15.35 9.59
C ASP A 147 -28.03 14.84 9.35
N SER A 148 -28.15 13.62 8.80
CA SER A 148 -29.44 12.98 8.56
C SER A 148 -30.26 12.79 9.84
N TYR A 149 -29.64 12.37 10.95
CA TYR A 149 -30.33 12.18 12.23
C TYR A 149 -30.69 13.50 12.94
N ARG A 150 -29.96 14.58 12.66
CA ARG A 150 -30.28 15.92 13.17
C ARG A 150 -31.35 16.66 12.36
N GLY A 151 -31.85 16.04 11.28
CA GLY A 151 -32.79 16.67 10.37
C GLY A 151 -32.16 17.79 9.53
N ILE A 152 -30.83 17.80 9.41
CA ILE A 152 -30.13 18.71 8.49
C ILE A 152 -30.42 18.19 7.09
N THR A 153 -31.07 19.01 6.26
CA THR A 153 -31.49 18.65 4.89
C THR A 153 -30.34 18.75 3.88
N ASP A 154 -29.09 18.81 4.35
CA ASP A 154 -27.92 18.89 3.50
C ASP A 154 -27.64 17.53 2.83
N ASP A 155 -27.06 17.57 1.64
CA ASP A 155 -26.86 16.39 0.80
C ASP A 155 -25.66 15.53 1.25
N THR A 156 -25.19 15.70 2.48
CA THR A 156 -23.96 15.08 3.02
C THR A 156 -23.99 13.55 2.93
N LEU A 157 -25.14 12.92 3.22
CA LEU A 157 -25.27 11.46 3.17
C LEU A 157 -25.41 10.92 1.73
N ASN A 158 -26.03 11.68 0.83
CA ASN A 158 -26.16 11.33 -0.59
C ASN A 158 -24.85 11.53 -1.34
N SER A 159 -24.08 12.55 -0.99
CA SER A 159 -22.75 12.82 -1.53
C SER A 159 -21.64 11.91 -0.96
N TYR A 160 -21.95 11.01 -0.01
CA TYR A 160 -20.97 10.09 0.61
C TYR A 160 -20.06 9.40 -0.41
N SER A 161 -20.65 8.73 -1.41
CA SER A 161 -19.88 7.99 -2.42
C SER A 161 -18.93 8.91 -3.18
N GLN A 162 -19.42 10.07 -3.62
CA GLN A 162 -18.62 11.02 -4.39
C GLN A 162 -17.42 11.57 -3.59
N ARG A 163 -17.63 11.90 -2.31
CA ARG A 163 -16.55 12.43 -1.45
C ARG A 163 -15.51 11.36 -1.13
N ALA A 164 -15.96 10.16 -0.74
CA ALA A 164 -15.07 9.05 -0.44
C ALA A 164 -14.27 8.64 -1.68
N LEU A 165 -14.92 8.47 -2.83
CA LEU A 165 -14.26 8.08 -4.08
C LEU A 165 -13.20 9.08 -4.54
N ASN A 166 -13.42 10.39 -4.39
CA ASN A 166 -12.39 11.38 -4.72
C ASN A 166 -11.08 11.13 -3.95
N ARG A 167 -11.18 10.82 -2.65
CA ARG A 167 -10.01 10.49 -1.83
C ARG A 167 -9.43 9.12 -2.18
N VAL A 168 -10.27 8.11 -2.37
CA VAL A 168 -9.87 6.74 -2.75
C VAL A 168 -9.08 6.74 -4.04
N TRP A 169 -9.52 7.45 -5.09
CA TRP A 169 -8.80 7.54 -6.35
C TRP A 169 -7.44 8.21 -6.22
N ASN A 170 -7.36 9.31 -5.45
CA ASN A 170 -6.08 9.98 -5.21
C ASN A 170 -5.08 9.10 -4.46
N ALA A 171 -5.53 8.39 -3.43
CA ALA A 171 -4.70 7.46 -2.66
C ALA A 171 -4.31 6.20 -3.46
N THR A 172 -5.22 5.70 -4.31
CA THR A 172 -4.96 4.57 -5.21
C THR A 172 -3.93 4.95 -6.26
N ARG A 173 -4.05 6.14 -6.87
CA ARG A 173 -3.06 6.67 -7.82
C ARG A 173 -1.68 6.78 -7.16
N PHE A 174 -1.59 7.28 -5.93
CA PHE A 174 -0.33 7.33 -5.19
C PHE A 174 0.24 5.92 -4.98
N SER A 175 -0.56 5.00 -4.47
CA SER A 175 -0.14 3.62 -4.17
C SER A 175 0.30 2.89 -5.43
N TRP A 176 -0.40 3.08 -6.56
CA TRP A 176 -0.01 2.57 -7.87
C TRP A 176 1.31 3.16 -8.38
N LYS A 177 1.51 4.49 -8.29
CA LYS A 177 2.77 5.14 -8.69
C LYS A 177 3.93 4.59 -7.86
N PHE A 178 3.76 4.50 -6.55
CA PHE A 178 4.79 4.01 -5.63
C PHE A 178 5.11 2.53 -5.86
N THR A 179 4.09 1.70 -6.12
CA THR A 179 4.29 0.29 -6.51
C THR A 179 5.11 0.19 -7.80
N SER A 180 4.73 0.96 -8.82
CA SER A 180 5.41 0.97 -10.13
C SER A 180 6.86 1.47 -10.04
N LEU A 181 7.15 2.38 -9.13
CA LEU A 181 8.48 2.95 -8.94
C LEU A 181 9.45 2.03 -8.18
N LEU A 182 8.93 1.19 -7.28
CA LEU A 182 9.75 0.47 -6.30
C LEU A 182 9.90 -1.03 -6.60
N HIS A 183 9.06 -1.61 -7.45
CA HIS A 183 9.06 -3.05 -7.75
C HIS A 183 9.69 -3.38 -9.10
N ARG A 184 10.10 -4.63 -9.25
CA ARG A 184 10.48 -5.21 -10.55
C ARG A 184 9.29 -5.91 -11.18
N PHE A 185 9.00 -5.64 -12.44
CA PHE A 185 7.95 -6.32 -13.18
C PHE A 185 8.59 -7.32 -14.15
N PRO A 186 8.01 -8.52 -14.31
CA PRO A 186 8.62 -9.57 -15.15
C PRO A 186 8.76 -9.16 -16.62
N ASP A 187 7.83 -8.35 -17.11
CA ASP A 187 7.76 -7.94 -18.53
C ASP A 187 8.30 -6.52 -18.78
N GLN A 188 9.08 -5.96 -17.84
CA GLN A 188 9.68 -4.64 -18.03
C GLN A 188 10.69 -4.65 -19.18
N THR A 189 10.55 -3.70 -20.11
CA THR A 189 11.56 -3.46 -21.14
C THR A 189 12.75 -2.68 -20.57
N ASP A 190 13.88 -2.66 -21.29
CA ASP A 190 15.04 -1.81 -20.93
C ASP A 190 14.66 -0.33 -20.83
N PHE A 191 13.72 0.12 -21.67
CA PHE A 191 13.21 1.49 -21.60
C PHE A 191 12.44 1.73 -20.30
N ASP A 192 11.51 0.86 -19.94
CA ASP A 192 10.74 0.97 -18.68
C ASP A 192 11.66 0.99 -17.47
N GLN A 193 12.71 0.16 -17.50
CA GLN A 193 13.71 0.10 -16.46
C GLN A 193 14.50 1.41 -16.33
N ARG A 194 14.97 1.97 -17.44
CA ARG A 194 15.65 3.27 -17.45
C ARG A 194 14.75 4.42 -17.01
N MET A 195 13.46 4.38 -17.36
CA MET A 195 12.49 5.37 -16.90
C MET A 195 12.27 5.28 -15.39
N GLN A 196 12.18 4.07 -14.83
CA GLN A 196 12.06 3.86 -13.39
C GLN A 196 13.27 4.43 -12.63
N GLU A 197 14.49 4.14 -13.10
CA GLU A 197 15.74 4.68 -12.54
C GLU A 197 15.79 6.22 -12.62
N THR A 198 15.35 6.77 -13.75
CA THR A 198 15.32 8.23 -13.97
C THR A 198 14.33 8.91 -13.03
N GLU A 199 13.16 8.33 -12.79
CA GLU A 199 12.17 8.84 -11.84
C GLU A 199 12.70 8.80 -10.40
N LEU A 200 13.37 7.70 -10.00
CA LEU A 200 14.04 7.62 -8.69
C LEU A 200 15.14 8.67 -8.54
N ALA A 201 15.95 8.89 -9.58
CA ALA A 201 16.97 9.92 -9.59
C ALA A 201 16.36 11.32 -9.46
N LEU A 202 15.24 11.57 -10.13
CA LEU A 202 14.52 12.83 -10.04
C LEU A 202 13.98 13.08 -8.63
N VAL A 203 13.37 12.08 -7.98
CA VAL A 203 12.95 12.18 -6.56
C VAL A 203 14.15 12.51 -5.66
N ARG A 204 15.31 11.92 -5.92
CA ARG A 204 16.52 12.22 -5.14
C ARG A 204 17.04 13.64 -5.37
N SER A 205 16.96 14.18 -6.58
CA SER A 205 17.55 15.49 -6.91
C SER A 205 16.60 16.67 -6.81
N ASN A 206 15.29 16.46 -6.87
CA ASN A 206 14.28 17.53 -6.94
C ASN A 206 13.45 17.62 -5.64
N GLU A 207 13.43 18.81 -5.01
CA GLU A 207 12.68 19.03 -3.77
C GLU A 207 11.16 18.99 -3.96
N ASP A 208 10.63 19.51 -5.07
CA ASP A 208 9.19 19.55 -5.33
C ASP A 208 8.63 18.13 -5.53
N GLU A 209 9.42 17.23 -6.13
CA GLU A 209 9.06 15.81 -6.22
C GLU A 209 9.03 15.15 -4.85
N ARG A 210 10.03 15.42 -3.99
CA ARG A 210 10.01 14.92 -2.60
C ARG A 210 8.83 15.47 -1.82
N ARG A 211 8.51 16.75 -1.97
CA ARG A 211 7.36 17.40 -1.33
C ARG A 211 6.04 16.79 -1.79
N THR A 212 5.95 16.44 -3.07
CA THR A 212 4.78 15.77 -3.66
C THR A 212 4.61 14.35 -3.13
N ILE A 213 5.69 13.59 -2.96
CA ILE A 213 5.64 12.27 -2.31
C ILE A 213 5.28 12.42 -0.84
N ALA A 214 5.93 13.33 -0.12
CA ALA A 214 5.70 13.54 1.30
C ALA A 214 4.25 13.89 1.61
N SER A 215 3.66 14.86 0.89
CA SER A 215 2.26 15.29 1.09
C SER A 215 1.26 14.15 0.86
N GLN A 216 1.52 13.30 -0.13
CA GLN A 216 0.68 12.13 -0.39
C GLN A 216 0.93 11.01 0.61
N TYR A 217 2.17 10.81 1.06
CA TYR A 217 2.53 9.77 2.03
C TYR A 217 1.94 10.06 3.42
N VAL A 218 1.98 11.31 3.90
CA VAL A 218 1.31 11.71 5.16
C VAL A 218 -0.21 11.71 5.05
N GLY A 219 -0.74 11.86 3.83
CA GLY A 219 -2.17 11.82 3.54
C GLY A 219 -2.75 13.19 3.23
N LEU A 220 -3.64 13.22 2.23
CA LEU A 220 -4.31 14.45 1.81
C LEU A 220 -5.34 14.91 2.87
N PRO A 221 -5.74 16.19 2.87
CA PRO A 221 -6.83 16.69 3.72
C PRO A 221 -8.13 15.91 3.53
N TYR A 222 -8.93 15.83 4.59
CA TYR A 222 -10.25 15.18 4.58
C TYR A 222 -11.29 16.12 3.97
#